data_AF-Q03RE5-F1
#
_entry.id   AF-Q03RE5-F1
#
_cell.length_a   1.000
_cell.length_b   1.000
_cell.length_c   1.000
_cell.angle_alpha   90.00
_cell.angle_beta   90.00
_cell.angle_gamma   90.00
#
_symmetry.space_group_name_H-M   'P 1'
#
loop_
_entity.id
_entity.type
_entity.pdbx_description
1 polymer ?
#
loop_
_entity_poly.entity_id
_entity_poly.type
_entity_poly.pdbx_seq_one_letter_code
_entity_poly.pdbx_strand_id
1 'polypeptide(L)'
;MADTSSLTLNVYKKGDLKTVIATGTDTDAKAIVKGLAPGTVVPDGDYVATHTDPAGTLTESDAKDVPGWTVPKQKAPAPTNLVVTPTADGATIAAGTTE
;
A
#
# COMPACT_ATOMS: atom_id res chain seq x y z
N MET A 1 0.21 20.90 -27.27
CA MET A 1 0.00 19.76 -26.35
C MET A 1 -0.06 20.35 -24.96
N ALA A 2 -1.11 20.11 -24.17
CA ALA A 2 -1.12 20.59 -22.80
C ALA A 2 -0.03 19.85 -22.03
N ASP A 3 0.91 20.57 -21.44
CA ASP A 3 1.94 20.01 -20.59
C ASP A 3 1.28 19.44 -19.32
N THR A 4 0.91 18.15 -19.35
CA THR A 4 0.30 17.44 -18.21
C THR A 4 1.28 17.16 -17.08
N SER A 5 2.57 17.48 -17.29
CA SER A 5 3.70 17.24 -16.39
C SER A 5 3.60 17.90 -15.00
N SER A 6 2.56 18.70 -14.75
CA SER A 6 2.31 19.40 -13.49
C SER A 6 1.00 19.01 -12.80
N LEU A 7 0.24 18.04 -13.32
CA LEU A 7 -0.98 17.59 -12.68
C LEU A 7 -0.69 16.91 -11.34
N THR A 8 -1.62 17.00 -10.41
CA THR A 8 -1.56 16.31 -9.12
C THR A 8 -2.50 15.11 -9.16
N LEU A 9 -1.98 13.93 -8.87
CA LEU A 9 -2.73 12.70 -8.72
C LEU A 9 -3.27 12.59 -7.29
N ASN A 10 -4.58 12.64 -7.15
CA ASN A 10 -5.25 12.43 -5.88
C ASN A 10 -5.93 11.06 -5.91
N VAL A 11 -5.80 10.31 -4.81
CA VAL A 11 -6.50 9.05 -4.59
C VAL A 11 -7.46 9.24 -3.44
N TYR A 12 -8.64 8.65 -3.57
CA TYR A 12 -9.76 8.73 -2.63
C TYR A 12 -10.34 7.34 -2.40
N LYS A 13 -11.02 7.16 -1.28
CA LYS A 13 -11.86 5.97 -1.08
C LYS A 13 -13.17 6.12 -1.86
N LYS A 14 -13.65 5.07 -2.50
CA LYS A 14 -14.91 5.12 -3.25
C LYS A 14 -16.06 5.45 -2.30
N GLY A 15 -16.88 6.42 -2.70
CA GLY A 15 -17.96 6.98 -1.89
C GLY A 15 -17.54 8.16 -1.00
N ASP A 16 -16.24 8.43 -0.85
CA ASP A 16 -15.72 9.61 -0.15
C ASP A 16 -14.68 10.35 -1.00
N LEU A 17 -15.17 11.15 -1.96
CA LEU A 17 -14.33 11.99 -2.83
C LEU A 17 -13.86 13.29 -2.13
N LYS A 18 -14.08 13.43 -0.82
CA LYS A 18 -13.70 14.62 -0.05
C LYS A 18 -12.39 14.43 0.67
N THR A 19 -12.10 13.20 1.13
CA THR A 19 -10.85 12.92 1.85
C THR A 19 -9.83 12.31 0.90
N VAL A 20 -8.82 13.10 0.56
CA VAL A 20 -7.65 12.59 -0.16
C VAL A 20 -6.88 11.65 0.78
N ILE A 21 -6.70 10.41 0.37
CA ILE A 21 -5.97 9.40 1.16
C ILE A 21 -4.49 9.29 0.75
N ALA A 22 -4.18 9.72 -0.48
CA ALA A 22 -2.83 9.74 -1.02
C ALA A 22 -2.77 10.78 -2.14
N THR A 23 -1.69 11.55 -2.15
CA THR A 23 -1.37 12.53 -3.19
C THR A 23 -0.07 12.14 -3.86
N GLY A 24 0.02 12.34 -5.17
CA GLY A 24 1.25 12.26 -5.96
C GLY A 24 1.31 13.43 -6.94
N THR A 25 2.50 13.77 -7.42
CA THR A 25 2.63 14.62 -8.61
C THR A 25 2.71 13.74 -9.83
N ASP A 26 2.19 14.18 -10.98
CA ASP A 26 2.29 13.46 -12.26
C ASP A 26 3.77 13.29 -12.67
N THR A 27 4.65 14.19 -12.20
CA THR A 27 6.11 14.10 -12.35
C THR A 27 6.72 12.90 -11.62
N ASP A 28 6.18 12.51 -10.45
CA ASP A 28 6.59 11.28 -9.72
C ASP A 28 5.72 10.06 -10.09
N ALA A 29 4.53 10.32 -10.66
CA ALA A 29 3.50 9.37 -11.07
C ALA A 29 3.06 8.38 -9.97
N LYS A 30 3.22 8.75 -8.70
CA LYS A 30 3.01 7.85 -7.55
C LYS A 30 2.25 8.53 -6.43
N ALA A 31 1.10 7.96 -6.07
CA ALA A 31 0.42 8.24 -4.82
C ALA A 31 0.62 7.04 -3.88
N ILE A 32 1.08 7.29 -2.65
CA ILE A 32 1.41 6.23 -1.69
C ILE A 32 0.29 6.08 -0.67
N VAL A 33 -0.54 5.04 -0.83
CA VAL A 33 -1.55 4.67 0.17
C VAL A 33 -0.87 3.96 1.35
N LYS A 34 -1.02 4.52 2.56
CA LYS A 34 -0.44 3.99 3.81
C LYS A 34 -1.53 3.56 4.80
N GLY A 35 -1.14 2.82 5.84
CA GLY A 35 -2.03 2.45 6.95
C GLY A 35 -2.90 1.22 6.71
N LEU A 36 -2.69 0.48 5.62
CA LEU A 36 -3.37 -0.79 5.40
C LEU A 36 -2.66 -1.94 6.13
N ALA A 37 -3.44 -2.79 6.80
CA ALA A 37 -2.89 -3.96 7.47
C ALA A 37 -2.28 -4.96 6.45
N PRO A 38 -1.20 -5.66 6.81
CA PRO A 38 -0.60 -6.68 5.95
C PRO A 38 -1.60 -7.80 5.66
N GLY A 39 -1.69 -8.21 4.39
CA GLY A 39 -2.67 -9.20 3.93
C GLY A 39 -4.05 -8.64 3.61
N THR A 40 -4.27 -7.32 3.74
CA THR A 40 -5.50 -6.68 3.28
C THR A 40 -5.66 -6.85 1.78
N VAL A 41 -6.81 -7.35 1.35
CA VAL A 41 -7.21 -7.39 -0.06
C VAL A 41 -8.08 -6.18 -0.33
N VAL A 42 -7.66 -5.36 -1.28
CA VAL A 42 -8.38 -4.20 -1.76
C VAL A 42 -9.02 -4.57 -3.10
N PRO A 43 -10.35 -4.61 -3.22
CA PRO A 43 -11.01 -4.92 -4.48
C PRO A 43 -10.86 -3.78 -5.49
N ASP A 44 -11.07 -4.09 -6.77
CA ASP A 44 -11.13 -3.08 -7.82
C ASP A 44 -12.20 -2.03 -7.52
N GLY A 45 -11.83 -0.77 -7.74
CA GLY A 45 -12.72 0.34 -7.45
C GLY A 45 -12.98 0.58 -5.96
N ASP A 46 -12.35 -0.07 -4.98
CA ASP A 46 -12.48 0.41 -3.57
C ASP A 46 -11.89 1.82 -3.40
N TYR A 47 -10.96 2.16 -4.30
CA TYR A 47 -10.34 3.45 -4.42
C TYR A 47 -10.54 4.01 -5.82
N VAL A 48 -10.59 5.34 -5.91
CA VAL A 48 -10.64 6.06 -7.17
C VAL A 48 -9.55 7.12 -7.21
N ALA A 49 -9.12 7.49 -8.41
CA ALA A 49 -8.12 8.53 -8.61
C ALA A 49 -8.63 9.63 -9.54
N THR A 50 -8.21 10.87 -9.27
CA THR A 50 -8.47 12.04 -10.10
C THR A 50 -7.16 12.81 -10.35
N HIS A 51 -7.14 13.60 -11.42
CA HIS A 51 -6.11 14.62 -11.62
C HIS A 51 -6.67 16.00 -11.35
N THR A 52 -5.94 16.78 -10.56
CA THR A 52 -6.19 18.20 -10.33
C THR A 52 -5.05 19.04 -10.89
N ASP A 53 -5.38 20.15 -11.53
CA ASP A 53 -4.37 21.13 -11.96
C ASP A 53 -4.06 22.09 -10.80
N PRO A 54 -2.82 22.10 -10.26
CA PRO A 54 -2.45 23.02 -9.21
C PRO A 54 -2.44 24.49 -9.69
N ALA A 55 -2.34 24.74 -11.00
CA ALA A 55 -2.42 26.08 -11.56
C ALA A 55 -3.86 26.63 -11.61
N GLY A 56 -4.89 25.80 -11.34
CA GLY A 56 -6.29 26.21 -11.33
C GLY A 56 -6.87 26.53 -12.71
N THR A 57 -6.17 26.16 -13.77
CA THR A 57 -6.54 26.38 -15.18
C THR A 57 -7.53 25.31 -15.67
N LEU A 58 -7.43 24.10 -15.12
CA LEU A 58 -8.30 22.97 -15.44
C LEU A 58 -9.14 22.59 -14.23
N THR A 59 -10.39 22.20 -14.49
CA THR A 59 -11.22 21.54 -13.48
C THR A 59 -10.68 20.14 -13.17
N GLU A 60 -10.99 19.63 -11.99
CA GLU A 60 -10.68 18.25 -11.62
C GLU A 60 -11.23 17.25 -12.65
N SER A 61 -10.45 16.21 -12.93
CA SER A 61 -10.78 15.17 -13.90
C SER A 61 -11.87 14.23 -13.37
N ASP A 62 -12.54 13.51 -14.27
CA ASP A 62 -13.43 12.41 -13.87
C ASP A 62 -12.70 11.38 -13.00
N ALA A 63 -13.37 10.93 -11.93
CA ALA A 63 -12.85 9.89 -11.06
C ALA A 63 -12.79 8.55 -11.79
N LYS A 64 -11.64 7.88 -11.69
CA LYS A 64 -11.42 6.58 -12.31
C LYS A 64 -11.10 5.52 -11.25
N ASP A 65 -11.70 4.35 -11.40
CA ASP A 65 -11.48 3.22 -10.50
C ASP A 65 -10.00 2.79 -10.51
N VAL A 66 -9.43 2.66 -9.32
CA VAL A 66 -8.10 2.10 -9.12
C VAL A 66 -8.22 0.57 -9.14
N PRO A 67 -7.36 -0.13 -9.92
CA PRO A 67 -7.32 -1.59 -9.91
C PRO A 67 -7.06 -2.12 -8.50
N GLY A 68 -7.71 -3.23 -8.14
CA GLY A 68 -7.52 -3.86 -6.83
C GLY A 68 -6.09 -4.34 -6.62
N TRP A 69 -5.66 -4.41 -5.36
CA TRP A 69 -4.36 -4.93 -4.98
C TRP A 69 -4.41 -5.69 -3.65
N THR A 70 -3.40 -6.50 -3.38
CA THR A 70 -3.23 -7.16 -2.08
C THR A 70 -2.01 -6.58 -1.38
N VAL A 71 -2.18 -6.15 -0.14
CA VAL A 71 -1.05 -5.72 0.70
C VAL A 71 -0.23 -6.95 1.07
N PRO A 72 1.05 -7.02 0.70
CA PRO A 72 1.87 -8.20 0.97
C PRO A 72 1.99 -8.46 2.47
N LYS A 73 1.81 -9.72 2.87
CA LYS A 73 2.11 -10.15 4.24
C LYS A 73 3.62 -10.16 4.43
N GLN A 74 4.10 -9.59 5.52
CA GLN A 74 5.49 -9.74 5.91
C GLN A 74 5.74 -11.20 6.33
N LYS A 75 6.83 -11.79 5.85
CA LYS A 75 7.26 -13.12 6.28
C LYS A 75 7.87 -12.98 7.67
N ALA A 76 7.45 -13.84 8.61
CA ALA A 76 8.13 -13.92 9.90
C ALA A 76 9.61 -14.24 9.69
N PRO A 77 10.53 -13.66 10.49
CA PRO A 77 11.94 -14.02 10.42
C PRO A 77 12.09 -15.52 10.65
N ALA A 78 13.06 -16.13 9.96
CA ALA A 78 13.39 -17.53 10.20
C ALA A 78 13.87 -17.68 11.66
N PRO A 79 13.50 -18.77 12.36
CA PRO A 79 13.99 -19.00 13.72
C PRO A 79 15.52 -19.10 13.69
N THR A 80 16.17 -18.32 14.54
CA THR A 80 17.62 -18.36 14.76
C THR A 80 17.97 -19.24 15.95
N ASN A 81 19.24 -19.67 16.05
CA ASN A 81 19.76 -20.36 17.22
C ASN A 81 18.92 -21.58 17.64
N LEU A 82 18.61 -22.46 16.69
CA LEU A 82 17.87 -23.68 16.99
C LEU A 82 18.73 -24.62 17.85
N VAL A 83 18.26 -24.88 19.07
CA VAL A 83 18.86 -25.83 20.00
C VAL A 83 17.95 -27.05 20.10
N VAL A 84 18.54 -28.23 19.92
CA VAL A 84 17.85 -29.51 20.05
C VAL A 84 18.34 -30.22 21.29
N THR A 85 17.44 -30.55 22.21
CA THR A 85 17.72 -31.32 23.41
C THR A 85 17.03 -32.68 23.29
N PRO A 86 17.76 -33.78 23.04
CA PRO A 86 17.16 -35.11 22.98
C PRO A 86 16.60 -35.51 24.36
N THR A 87 15.48 -36.21 24.35
CA THR A 87 14.83 -36.79 25.54
C THR A 87 14.69 -38.30 25.34
N ALA A 88 14.30 -39.04 26.39
CA ALA A 88 14.12 -40.48 26.31
C ALA A 88 13.02 -40.93 25.30
N ASP A 89 12.11 -40.02 24.92
CA ASP A 89 10.98 -40.27 24.04
C ASP A 89 10.97 -39.38 22.78
N GLY A 90 12.02 -38.57 22.55
CA GLY A 90 12.05 -37.64 21.42
C GLY A 90 13.10 -36.53 21.54
N ALA A 91 12.72 -35.29 21.20
CA ALA A 91 13.57 -34.12 21.33
C ALA A 91 12.76 -32.84 21.54
N THR A 92 13.28 -31.94 22.37
CA THR A 92 12.78 -30.56 22.53
C THR A 92 13.57 -29.65 21.60
N ILE A 93 12.87 -28.85 20.79
CA ILE A 93 13.48 -27.88 19.87
C ILE A 93 13.13 -26.47 20.35
N ALA A 94 14.13 -25.67 20.66
CA ALA A 94 13.98 -24.27 21.08
C ALA A 94 14.67 -23.35 20.08
N ALA A 95 14.05 -22.22 19.76
CA ALA A 95 14.68 -21.14 18.98
C ALA A 95 15.20 -20.07 19.96
N GLY A 96 16.44 -19.62 19.78
CA GLY A 96 17.03 -18.53 20.56
C GLY A 96 16.93 -17.19 19.83
N THR A 97 16.52 -16.15 20.54
CA THR A 97 16.74 -14.75 20.12
C THR A 97 18.16 -14.36 20.52
N THR A 98 19.05 -14.15 19.54
CA THR A 98 20.27 -13.38 19.81
C THR A 98 19.82 -11.93 20.00
N GLU A 99 19.87 -11.43 21.24
CA GLU A 99 19.74 -10.00 21.56
C GLU A 99 20.94 -9.21 21.03
#